data_AF-A0A965M434-F1
#
_entry.id   AF-A0A965M434-F1
#
_cell.length_a   1.000
_cell.length_b   1.000
_cell.length_c   1.000
_cell.angle_alpha   90.00
_cell.angle_beta   90.00
_cell.angle_gamma   90.00
#
_symmetry.space_group_name_H-M   'P 1'
#
loop_
_entity.id
_entity.type
_entity.pdbx_description
1 polymer ?
#
loop_
_entity_poly.entity_id
_entity_poly.type
_entity_poly.pdbx_seq_one_letter_code
_entity_poly.pdbx_strand_id
1 'polypeptide(L)'
;MKSDLSPQSQLVGEWIGNYRGHFEEVIRIDLIDGKWVATKITGDENVPAGEITWRVDPTTCIGEGQIAGPGFLQPSFIPGHLEILSSDRIVFHWKDLGQVEYRRDD
;
A
#
# COMPACT_ATOMS: atom_id res chain seq x y z
N MET A 1 -24.66 6.72 -16.76
CA MET A 1 -24.65 6.00 -15.47
C MET A 1 -23.24 6.08 -14.92
N LYS A 2 -22.99 6.91 -13.90
CA LYS A 2 -21.77 6.80 -13.11
C LYS A 2 -22.00 5.62 -12.16
N SER A 3 -21.25 4.54 -12.33
CA SER A 3 -21.26 3.45 -11.35
C SER A 3 -20.75 4.03 -10.04
N ASP A 4 -21.61 4.10 -9.02
CA ASP A 4 -21.17 4.30 -7.64
C ASP A 4 -20.33 3.08 -7.28
N LEU A 5 -19.01 3.22 -7.42
CA LEU A 5 -18.06 2.30 -6.82
C LEU A 5 -18.39 2.28 -5.33
N SER A 6 -18.53 1.09 -4.74
CA SER A 6 -18.69 1.00 -3.29
C SER A 6 -17.53 1.75 -2.62
N PRO A 7 -17.72 2.38 -1.45
CA PRO A 7 -16.63 3.04 -0.73
C PRO A 7 -15.41 2.12 -0.53
N GLN A 8 -15.65 0.81 -0.41
CA GLN A 8 -14.63 -0.24 -0.31
C GLN A 8 -13.87 -0.53 -1.61
N SER A 9 -14.34 -0.07 -2.76
CA SER A 9 -13.65 -0.23 -4.05
C SER A 9 -12.91 1.04 -4.49
N GLN A 10 -13.00 2.14 -3.73
CA GLN A 10 -12.47 3.44 -4.16
C GLN A 10 -10.96 3.44 -4.45
N LEU A 11 -10.18 2.63 -3.72
CA LEU A 11 -8.73 2.60 -3.85
C LEU A 11 -8.21 1.54 -4.82
N VAL A 12 -9.06 0.63 -5.32
CA VAL A 12 -8.63 -0.44 -6.22
C VAL A 12 -7.98 0.14 -7.47
N GLY A 13 -6.86 -0.45 -7.90
CA GLY A 13 -6.10 0.00 -9.06
C GLY A 13 -4.61 0.19 -8.78
N GLU A 14 -3.92 0.84 -9.71
CA GLU A 14 -2.47 1.07 -9.64
C GLU A 14 -2.15 2.42 -8.99
N TRP A 15 -1.07 2.44 -8.21
CA TRP A 15 -0.59 3.61 -7.48
C TRP A 15 0.94 3.65 -7.49
N ILE A 16 1.49 4.86 -7.47
CA ILE A 16 2.93 5.12 -7.45
C ILE A 16 3.31 5.60 -6.05
N GLY A 17 4.14 4.82 -5.36
CA GLY A 17 4.63 5.10 -4.01
C GLY A 17 6.04 5.68 -4.02
N ASN A 18 6.27 6.73 -3.23
CA ASN A 18 7.59 7.32 -3.03
C ASN A 18 8.29 6.71 -1.79
N TYR A 19 9.11 5.67 -2.02
CA TYR A 19 9.91 5.04 -0.99
C TYR A 19 11.25 5.79 -0.87
N ARG A 20 11.37 6.69 0.11
CA ARG A 20 12.56 7.54 0.31
C ARG A 20 13.86 6.70 0.27
N GLY A 21 14.78 7.04 -0.63
CA GLY A 21 16.05 6.34 -0.81
C GLY A 21 16.03 5.21 -1.85
N HIS A 22 14.85 4.85 -2.34
CA HIS A 22 14.62 3.95 -3.47
C HIS A 22 13.95 4.73 -4.62
N PHE A 23 13.80 4.08 -5.78
CA PHE A 23 13.03 4.65 -6.88
C PHE A 23 11.53 4.69 -6.53
N GLU A 24 10.74 5.43 -7.31
CA GLU A 24 9.29 5.29 -7.23
C GLU A 24 8.90 3.83 -7.49
N GLU A 25 8.03 3.28 -6.65
CA GLU A 25 7.56 1.90 -6.79
C GLU A 25 6.06 1.87 -7.11
N VAL A 26 5.67 1.07 -8.07
CA VAL A 26 4.27 0.89 -8.46
C VAL A 26 3.67 -0.25 -7.63
N ILE A 27 2.48 -0.03 -7.08
CA ILE A 27 1.68 -1.04 -6.39
C ILE A 27 0.33 -1.21 -7.08
N ARG A 28 -0.28 -2.39 -6.95
CA ARG A 28 -1.69 -2.64 -7.24
C ARG A 28 -2.43 -2.87 -5.93
N ILE A 29 -3.51 -2.14 -5.72
CA ILE A 29 -4.44 -2.36 -4.61
C ILE A 29 -5.60 -3.19 -5.12
N ASP A 30 -5.85 -4.33 -4.48
CA ASP A 30 -7.01 -5.18 -4.71
C ASP A 30 -7.86 -5.29 -3.44
N LEU A 31 -9.16 -5.60 -3.58
CA LEU A 31 -10.03 -5.95 -2.45
C LEU A 31 -10.06 -7.47 -2.30
N ILE A 32 -9.33 -8.00 -1.32
CA ILE A 32 -9.18 -9.44 -1.07
C ILE A 32 -9.68 -9.74 0.33
N ASP A 33 -10.64 -10.67 0.46
CA ASP A 33 -11.25 -11.06 1.74
C ASP A 33 -11.74 -9.85 2.57
N GLY A 34 -12.26 -8.82 1.89
CA GLY A 34 -12.77 -7.60 2.50
C GLY A 34 -11.70 -6.59 2.94
N LYS A 35 -10.42 -6.81 2.59
CA LYS A 35 -9.31 -5.90 2.88
C LYS A 35 -8.74 -5.28 1.63
N TRP A 36 -8.27 -4.03 1.73
CA TRP A 36 -7.37 -3.48 0.73
C TRP A 36 -5.99 -4.12 0.90
N VAL A 37 -5.51 -4.78 -0.15
CA VAL A 37 -4.20 -5.43 -0.19
C VAL A 37 -3.39 -4.76 -1.29
N ALA A 38 -2.30 -4.11 -0.90
CA ALA A 38 -1.35 -3.48 -1.81
C ALA A 38 -0.19 -4.42 -2.12
N THR A 39 -0.10 -4.86 -3.37
CA THR A 39 1.00 -5.70 -3.87
C THR A 39 1.94 -4.88 -4.74
N LYS A 40 3.24 -5.02 -4.50
CA LYS A 40 4.31 -4.39 -5.30
C LYS A 40 4.26 -4.92 -6.74
N ILE A 41 3.98 -4.05 -7.71
CA ILE A 41 4.17 -4.35 -9.15
C ILE A 41 5.66 -4.21 -9.48
N THR A 42 6.25 -3.09 -9.08
CA THR A 42 7.70 -2.94 -8.98
C THR A 42 8.07 -3.04 -7.50
N GLY A 43 9.27 -3.52 -7.21
CA GLY A 43 9.74 -3.60 -5.83
C GLY A 43 11.23 -3.40 -5.71
N ASP A 44 11.66 -3.37 -4.47
CA ASP A 44 13.02 -3.04 -4.06
C ASP A 44 13.70 -4.27 -3.42
N GLU A 45 14.93 -4.08 -2.92
CA GLU A 45 15.70 -5.16 -2.30
C GLU A 45 15.10 -5.67 -0.98
N ASN A 46 14.26 -4.86 -0.32
CA ASN A 46 13.63 -5.18 0.95
C ASN A 46 12.24 -5.79 0.76
N VAL A 47 11.45 -5.33 -0.20
CA VAL A 47 10.14 -5.89 -0.55
C VAL A 47 10.04 -5.99 -2.08
N PRO A 48 10.31 -7.17 -2.65
CA PRO A 48 10.39 -7.36 -4.10
C PRO A 48 9.02 -7.31 -4.77
N ALA A 49 9.02 -7.19 -6.10
CA ALA A 49 7.81 -7.30 -6.92
C ALA A 49 7.08 -8.62 -6.65
N GLY A 50 5.75 -8.56 -6.60
CA GLY A 50 4.86 -9.68 -6.26
C GLY A 50 4.54 -9.79 -4.78
N GLU A 51 5.29 -9.14 -3.89
CA GLU A 51 5.04 -9.17 -2.45
C GLU A 51 4.05 -8.10 -2.00
N ILE A 52 3.36 -8.38 -0.89
CA ILE A 52 2.48 -7.40 -0.25
C ILE A 52 3.36 -6.33 0.41
N THR A 53 3.04 -5.06 0.20
CA THR A 53 3.68 -3.97 0.96
C THR A 53 2.85 -3.56 2.17
N TRP A 54 1.52 -3.62 2.09
CA TRP A 54 0.62 -3.41 3.23
C TRP A 54 -0.77 -3.97 2.95
N ARG A 55 -1.53 -4.23 4.02
CA ARG A 55 -2.95 -4.62 3.96
C ARG A 55 -3.74 -3.93 5.06
N VAL A 56 -4.95 -3.49 4.74
CA VAL A 56 -5.74 -2.59 5.59
C VAL A 56 -7.22 -2.95 5.55
N ASP A 57 -7.89 -2.84 6.69
CA ASP A 57 -9.34 -2.88 6.78
C ASP A 57 -9.94 -1.54 6.24
N PRO A 58 -10.75 -1.56 5.18
CA PRO A 58 -11.29 -0.35 4.55
C PRO A 58 -12.20 0.49 5.45
N THR A 59 -12.76 -0.10 6.52
CA THR A 59 -13.70 0.56 7.42
C THR A 59 -12.95 1.33 8.52
N THR A 60 -11.87 0.75 9.03
CA THR A 60 -11.10 1.35 10.14
C THR A 60 -9.82 2.04 9.68
N CYS A 61 -9.37 1.76 8.46
CA CYS A 61 -8.05 2.12 7.94
C CYS A 61 -6.88 1.60 8.78
N ILE A 62 -7.11 0.64 9.68
CA ILE A 62 -6.08 -0.02 10.47
C ILE A 62 -5.59 -1.26 9.72
N GLY A 63 -4.28 -1.50 9.77
CA GLY A 63 -3.68 -2.62 9.08
C GLY A 63 -2.25 -2.89 9.53
N GLU A 64 -1.49 -3.41 8.59
CA GLU A 64 -0.10 -3.76 8.80
C GLU A 64 0.69 -3.64 7.50
N GLY A 65 1.96 -3.28 7.63
CA GLY A 65 2.89 -3.10 6.53
C GLY A 65 4.01 -4.13 6.61
N GLN A 66 4.40 -4.64 5.45
CA GLN A 66 5.49 -5.60 5.34
C GLN A 66 6.83 -4.87 5.45
N ILE A 67 7.76 -5.46 6.18
CA ILE A 67 9.16 -5.05 6.28
C ILE A 67 10.04 -6.28 6.14
N ALA A 68 11.25 -6.10 5.61
CA ALA A 68 12.29 -7.13 5.61
C ALA A 68 13.68 -6.48 5.54
N GLY A 69 14.72 -7.24 5.89
CA GLY A 69 16.10 -6.87 5.60
C GLY A 69 16.44 -7.00 4.09
N PRO A 70 17.62 -6.51 3.66
CA PRO A 70 18.07 -6.62 2.27
C PRO A 70 18.04 -8.06 1.75
N GLY A 71 17.58 -8.23 0.50
CA GLY A 71 17.36 -9.56 -0.09
C GLY A 71 16.12 -10.26 0.45
N PHE A 72 15.11 -9.50 0.88
CA PHE A 72 13.87 -10.00 1.47
C PHE A 72 14.09 -10.90 2.71
N LEU A 73 15.09 -10.59 3.52
CA LEU A 73 15.46 -11.41 4.67
C LEU A 73 14.55 -11.18 5.88
N GLN A 74 14.05 -12.26 6.47
CA GLN A 74 13.18 -12.25 7.66
C GLN A 74 11.96 -11.31 7.50
N PRO A 75 11.12 -11.54 6.48
CA PRO A 75 9.95 -10.69 6.26
C PRO A 75 8.98 -10.81 7.42
N SER A 76 8.43 -9.69 7.84
CA SER A 76 7.42 -9.61 8.88
C SER A 76 6.45 -8.48 8.60
N PHE A 77 5.26 -8.58 9.18
CA PHE A 77 4.30 -7.49 9.19
C PHE A 77 4.37 -6.76 10.53
N ILE A 78 4.37 -5.44 10.48
CA ILE A 78 4.26 -4.58 11.65
C ILE A 78 2.98 -3.75 11.58
N PRO A 79 2.37 -3.38 12.72
CA PRO A 79 1.18 -2.55 12.73
C PRO A 79 1.34 -1.26 11.93
N GLY A 80 0.26 -0.80 11.32
CA GLY A 80 0.22 0.46 10.57
C GLY A 80 -1.20 0.94 10.34
N HIS A 81 -1.32 2.08 9.68
CA HIS A 81 -2.62 2.60 9.27
C HIS A 81 -2.51 3.35 7.95
N LEU A 82 -3.63 3.40 7.23
CA LEU A 82 -3.78 4.16 6.00
C LEU A 82 -4.45 5.49 6.31
N GLU A 83 -3.92 6.56 5.75
CA GLU A 83 -4.52 7.87 5.72
C GLU A 83 -4.95 8.18 4.29
N ILE A 84 -6.22 8.49 4.09
CA ILE A 84 -6.78 8.84 2.77
C ILE A 84 -6.87 10.36 2.71
N LEU A 85 -6.00 10.98 1.91
CA LEU A 85 -5.97 12.44 1.74
C LEU A 85 -6.99 12.89 0.69
N SER A 86 -7.09 12.15 -0.41
CA SER A 86 -8.00 12.39 -1.54
C SER A 86 -8.23 11.11 -2.34
N SER A 87 -9.00 11.18 -3.43
CA SER A 87 -9.27 10.02 -4.32
C SER A 87 -8.04 9.52 -5.08
N ASP A 88 -6.99 10.33 -5.13
CA ASP A 88 -5.75 10.15 -5.90
C ASP A 88 -4.49 10.25 -5.03
N ARG A 89 -4.61 10.50 -3.71
CA ARG A 89 -3.49 10.52 -2.76
C ARG A 89 -3.82 9.82 -1.45
N ILE A 90 -2.96 8.90 -1.05
CA ILE A 90 -3.03 8.16 0.21
C ILE A 90 -1.64 8.06 0.84
N VAL A 91 -1.59 7.86 2.16
CA VAL A 91 -0.34 7.66 2.89
C VAL A 91 -0.47 6.41 3.76
N PHE A 92 0.45 5.47 3.64
CA PHE A 92 0.54 4.36 4.60
C PHE A 92 1.63 4.64 5.62
N HIS A 93 1.29 4.49 6.90
CA HIS A 93 2.18 4.72 8.04
C HIS A 93 2.53 3.38 8.69
N TRP A 94 3.81 3.01 8.66
CA TRP A 94 4.36 1.89 9.45
C TRP A 94 4.64 2.40 10.85
N LYS A 95 4.08 1.72 11.86
CA LYS A 95 4.27 2.09 13.27
C LYS A 95 5.77 2.18 13.59
N ASP A 96 6.17 3.33 14.12
CA ASP A 96 7.52 3.65 14.59
C ASP A 96 8.64 3.59 13.52
N LEU A 97 8.32 3.42 12.23
CA LEU A 97 9.33 3.28 11.15
C LEU A 97 9.26 4.39 10.10
N GLY A 98 8.06 4.88 9.75
CA GLY A 98 7.89 5.93 8.76
C GLY A 98 6.63 5.77 7.92
N GLN A 99 6.58 6.49 6.80
CA GLN A 99 5.42 6.52 5.92
C GLN A 99 5.82 6.60 4.45
N VAL A 100 4.90 6.16 3.58
CA VAL A 100 5.01 6.28 2.13
C VAL A 100 3.74 6.93 1.62
N GLU A 101 3.91 7.99 0.83
CA GLU A 101 2.82 8.60 0.06
C GLU A 101 2.69 7.88 -1.27
N TYR A 102 1.45 7.56 -1.64
CA TYR A 102 1.08 7.00 -2.92
C TYR A 102 0.17 7.96 -3.67
N ARG A 103 0.41 8.09 -4.98
CA ARG A 103 -0.41 8.88 -5.91
C ARG A 103 -0.90 8.02 -7.07
N ARG A 104 -2.01 8.41 -7.69
CA ARG A 104 -2.33 7.95 -9.05
C ARG A 104 -1.55 8.78 -10.07
N ASP A 105 -1.31 8.22 -11.26
CA ASP A 105 -0.87 9.04 -12.40
C ASP A 105 -2.06 9.87 -12.89
N ASP A 106 -1.82 11.15 -13.13
CA ASP A 106 -2.77 12.12 -13.68
C ASP A 106 -3.07 11.85 -15.17
#